data_AF-A0A7Y9ZEQ2-F1
#
_entry.id   AF-A0A7Y9ZEQ2-F1
#
_cell.length_a   1.000
_cell.length_b   1.000
_cell.length_c   1.000
_cell.angle_alpha   90.00
_cell.angle_beta   90.00
_cell.angle_gamma   90.00
#
_symmetry.space_group_name_H-M   'P 1'
#
loop_
_entity.id
_entity.type
_entity.pdbx_description
1 polymer ?
#
loop_
_entity_poly.entity_id
_entity_poly.type
_entity_poly.pdbx_seq_one_letter_code
_entity_poly.pdbx_strand_id
1 'polypeptide(L)'
;MADASPDAQYTNPWVSTDVDESSSGAGQQRLRLDRLCFEPDFEVLRKLLGVPLFLGAESQTGVPALALDIWIAYELRRAGFDADAVWPRAVHPRVLPASIANLLGSLPQKERVALDNRLKKREAISGATASSASILGKNYLKQVDVVMSNWITGPELLISTKRMDSSFGKNAANRVEESYGDVKNLRLRHPMAALGFFYGLRSTIFEEEPDKAEWLIDLLQKLGQEDDAYHSVALLVIDYDGGKPAPDDPGDGEDALAEAQLVDDSTEDIDESAELEVVQDLPLESLPRVEFAQDRIPPSLQPSQFLAAMVNRVLDTTPITLHKEARRRRGLLHG
;
A
#
# COMPACT_ATOMS: atom_id res chain seq x y z
N MET A 1 -3.58 7.14 -11.93
CA MET A 1 -4.77 6.54 -11.30
C MET A 1 -6.05 6.74 -12.09
N ALA A 2 -6.48 7.99 -12.38
CA ALA A 2 -7.71 8.24 -13.13
C ALA A 2 -7.78 7.52 -14.50
N ASP A 3 -6.66 7.40 -15.21
CA ASP A 3 -6.53 6.65 -16.46
C ASP A 3 -6.80 5.13 -16.30
N ALA A 4 -6.34 4.54 -15.20
CA ALA A 4 -6.47 3.10 -14.96
C ALA A 4 -7.83 2.68 -14.38
N SER A 5 -8.51 3.63 -13.72
CA SER A 5 -9.85 3.43 -13.15
C SER A 5 -10.75 4.62 -13.48
N PRO A 6 -11.19 4.76 -14.75
CA PRO A 6 -12.10 5.83 -15.13
C PRO A 6 -13.40 5.73 -14.34
N ASP A 7 -13.89 6.87 -13.85
CA ASP A 7 -15.09 6.95 -13.00
C ASP A 7 -15.05 6.06 -11.74
N ALA A 8 -13.85 5.78 -11.22
CA ALA A 8 -13.62 4.86 -10.10
C ALA A 8 -14.15 3.43 -10.34
N GLN A 9 -14.19 3.01 -11.61
CA GLN A 9 -14.45 1.62 -11.98
C GLN A 9 -13.14 0.84 -12.02
N TYR A 10 -13.12 -0.31 -11.35
CA TYR A 10 -11.93 -1.13 -11.19
C TYR A 10 -12.13 -2.52 -11.78
N THR A 11 -11.09 -3.06 -12.41
CA THR A 11 -11.06 -4.48 -12.82
C THR A 11 -11.02 -5.38 -11.58
N ASN A 12 -11.56 -6.60 -11.69
CA ASN A 12 -11.47 -7.60 -10.61
C ASN A 12 -10.07 -8.27 -10.67
N PRO A 13 -9.26 -8.19 -9.61
CA PRO A 13 -7.92 -8.79 -9.59
C PRO A 13 -7.92 -10.30 -9.35
N TRP A 14 -9.06 -10.89 -8.96
CA TRP A 14 -9.14 -12.32 -8.68
C TRP A 14 -9.40 -13.11 -9.97
N VAL A 15 -8.50 -14.03 -10.31
CA VAL A 15 -8.61 -14.91 -11.48
C VAL A 15 -8.58 -16.38 -11.08
N SER A 16 -9.34 -17.22 -11.79
CA SER A 16 -9.41 -18.67 -11.56
C SER A 16 -8.17 -19.36 -12.12
N THR A 17 -7.53 -20.18 -11.31
CA THR A 17 -6.54 -21.15 -11.80
C THR A 17 -7.28 -22.39 -12.25
N ASP A 18 -7.50 -22.52 -13.56
CA ASP A 18 -8.20 -23.66 -14.13
C ASP A 18 -7.39 -24.95 -13.95
N VAL A 19 -7.97 -25.93 -13.26
CA VAL A 19 -7.53 -27.33 -13.28
C VAL A 19 -8.78 -28.17 -13.56
N ASP A 20 -8.82 -28.75 -14.76
CA ASP A 20 -9.86 -29.60 -15.38
C ASP A 20 -11.13 -29.87 -14.55
N GLU A 21 -12.25 -29.30 -15.01
CA GLU A 21 -13.60 -29.42 -14.44
C GLU A 21 -14.26 -30.80 -14.69
N SER A 22 -13.69 -31.90 -14.16
CA SER A 22 -14.27 -33.25 -14.35
C SER A 22 -14.98 -33.84 -13.13
N SER A 23 -15.26 -33.07 -12.08
CA SER A 23 -16.07 -33.56 -10.96
C SER A 23 -16.87 -32.42 -10.36
N SER A 24 -18.09 -32.68 -9.89
CA SER A 24 -19.02 -31.67 -9.36
C SER A 24 -19.60 -32.15 -8.03
N GLY A 25 -19.36 -31.39 -6.95
CA GLY A 25 -19.85 -31.72 -5.62
C GLY A 25 -19.65 -30.57 -4.62
N ALA A 26 -20.55 -30.45 -3.63
CA ALA A 26 -20.66 -29.33 -2.69
C ALA A 26 -19.41 -29.07 -1.80
N GLY A 27 -18.44 -30.00 -1.75
CA GLY A 27 -17.12 -29.78 -1.15
C GLY A 27 -16.19 -28.86 -1.96
N GLN A 28 -16.57 -28.47 -3.18
CA GLN A 28 -15.74 -27.68 -4.08
C GLN A 28 -15.69 -26.19 -3.80
N GLN A 29 -16.61 -25.61 -3.03
CA GLN A 29 -16.62 -24.15 -2.88
C GLN A 29 -15.38 -23.65 -2.11
N ARG A 30 -14.94 -24.38 -1.07
CA ARG A 30 -13.69 -24.10 -0.37
C ARG A 30 -12.47 -24.36 -1.27
N LEU A 31 -12.48 -25.47 -2.01
CA LEU A 31 -11.44 -25.81 -3.00
C LEU A 31 -11.36 -24.82 -4.18
N ARG A 32 -12.45 -24.14 -4.57
CA ARG A 32 -12.46 -23.10 -5.61
C ARG A 32 -11.88 -21.78 -5.12
N LEU A 33 -12.10 -21.42 -3.85
CA LEU A 33 -11.50 -20.23 -3.25
C LEU A 33 -9.98 -20.38 -3.12
N ASP A 34 -9.49 -21.59 -2.86
CA ASP A 34 -8.05 -21.93 -2.86
C ASP A 34 -7.43 -21.95 -4.27
N ARG A 35 -8.25 -21.82 -5.33
CA ARG A 35 -7.83 -21.74 -6.74
C ARG A 35 -7.88 -20.33 -7.31
N LEU A 36 -8.26 -19.32 -6.54
CA LEU A 36 -8.18 -17.94 -7.02
C LEU A 36 -6.78 -17.38 -6.72
N CYS A 37 -6.12 -16.84 -7.74
CA CYS A 37 -4.94 -16.01 -7.56
C CYS A 37 -5.29 -14.53 -7.73
N PHE A 38 -4.52 -13.69 -7.06
CA PHE A 38 -4.60 -12.24 -7.22
C PHE A 38 -3.62 -11.82 -8.30
N GLU A 39 -4.09 -11.12 -9.31
CA GLU A 39 -3.29 -10.58 -10.42
C GLU A 39 -3.04 -9.09 -10.20
N PRO A 40 -1.84 -8.70 -9.71
CA PRO A 40 -1.50 -7.30 -9.49
C PRO A 40 -1.40 -6.56 -10.83
N ASP A 41 -1.87 -5.33 -10.87
CA ASP A 41 -1.81 -4.45 -12.03
C ASP A 41 -0.43 -3.77 -12.10
N PHE A 42 0.55 -4.52 -12.59
CA PHE A 42 1.91 -4.03 -12.75
C PHE A 42 2.00 -2.91 -13.80
N GLU A 43 1.06 -2.79 -14.74
CA GLU A 43 1.04 -1.68 -15.71
C GLU A 43 0.81 -0.33 -15.01
N VAL A 44 -0.12 -0.29 -14.06
CA VAL A 44 -0.33 0.90 -13.23
C VAL A 44 0.91 1.20 -12.38
N LEU A 45 1.52 0.19 -11.79
CA LEU A 45 2.73 0.38 -10.98
C LEU A 45 3.90 0.94 -11.79
N ARG A 46 4.12 0.45 -13.02
CA ARG A 46 5.14 0.99 -13.93
C ARG A 46 4.94 2.47 -14.20
N LYS A 47 3.70 2.89 -14.50
CA LYS A 47 3.37 4.30 -14.70
C LYS A 47 3.65 5.13 -13.44
N LEU A 48 3.22 4.66 -12.27
CA LEU A 48 3.43 5.37 -11.00
C LEU A 48 4.91 5.55 -10.66
N LEU A 49 5.73 4.51 -10.85
CA LEU A 49 7.17 4.57 -10.63
C LEU A 49 7.91 5.37 -11.71
N GLY A 50 7.35 5.46 -12.92
CA GLY A 50 7.89 6.27 -14.01
C GLY A 50 7.77 7.79 -13.79
N VAL A 51 6.72 8.25 -13.09
CA VAL A 51 6.50 9.68 -12.80
C VAL A 51 7.67 10.33 -12.04
N PRO A 52 8.11 9.83 -10.86
CA PRO A 52 9.21 10.46 -10.12
C PRO A 52 10.53 10.41 -10.90
N LEU A 53 10.75 9.35 -11.69
CA LEU A 53 11.92 9.25 -12.57
C LEU A 53 11.88 10.30 -13.69
N PHE A 54 10.70 10.56 -14.27
CA PHE A 54 10.52 11.58 -15.30
C PHE A 54 10.75 12.99 -14.75
N LEU A 55 10.22 13.27 -13.56
CA LEU A 55 10.35 14.58 -12.90
C LEU A 55 11.77 14.84 -12.38
N GLY A 56 12.63 13.81 -12.32
CA GLY A 56 13.94 13.91 -11.67
C GLY A 56 13.81 14.27 -10.19
N ALA A 57 12.69 13.90 -9.57
CA ALA A 57 12.37 14.25 -8.20
C ALA A 57 13.48 13.75 -7.27
N GLU A 58 14.01 14.65 -6.44
CA GLU A 58 14.98 14.26 -5.42
C GLU A 58 14.29 13.34 -4.40
N SER A 59 15.00 12.32 -3.91
CA SER A 59 14.46 11.34 -2.94
C SER A 59 13.93 11.98 -1.64
N GLN A 60 14.26 13.25 -1.39
CA GLN A 60 13.77 14.08 -0.28
C GLN A 60 12.29 14.47 -0.41
N THR A 61 11.68 14.30 -1.58
CA THR A 61 10.29 14.71 -1.84
C THR A 61 9.24 13.68 -1.41
N GLY A 62 9.63 12.48 -0.94
CA GLY A 62 8.69 11.41 -0.53
C GLY A 62 7.87 10.77 -1.68
N VAL A 63 7.72 11.45 -2.82
CA VAL A 63 6.97 11.04 -4.02
C VAL A 63 7.31 9.62 -4.52
N PRO A 64 8.57 9.15 -4.53
CA PRO A 64 8.88 7.79 -4.99
C PRO A 64 8.43 6.67 -4.06
N ALA A 65 8.34 6.91 -2.75
CA ALA A 65 7.80 5.96 -1.76
C ALA A 65 6.27 5.93 -1.84
N LEU A 66 5.66 7.12 -1.98
CA LEU A 66 4.23 7.31 -2.18
C LEU A 66 3.67 6.52 -3.39
N ALA A 67 4.49 6.24 -4.41
CA ALA A 67 4.08 5.43 -5.56
C ALA A 67 3.65 4.00 -5.17
N LEU A 68 4.37 3.36 -4.23
CA LEU A 68 4.03 2.02 -3.75
C LEU A 68 2.74 2.08 -2.92
N ASP A 69 2.61 3.06 -2.04
CA ASP A 69 1.46 3.22 -1.15
C ASP A 69 0.18 3.44 -1.94
N ILE A 70 0.26 4.36 -2.92
CA ILE A 70 -0.82 4.66 -3.85
C ILE A 70 -1.21 3.41 -4.66
N TRP A 71 -0.24 2.63 -5.13
CA TRP A 71 -0.49 1.40 -5.87
C TRP A 71 -1.17 0.33 -5.01
N ILE A 72 -0.67 0.06 -3.81
CA ILE A 72 -1.27 -0.92 -2.90
C ILE A 72 -2.69 -0.48 -2.52
N ALA A 73 -2.92 0.80 -2.22
CA ALA A 73 -4.26 1.32 -1.96
C ALA A 73 -5.19 1.16 -3.18
N TYR A 74 -4.67 1.32 -4.40
CA TYR A 74 -5.41 1.02 -5.63
C TYR A 74 -5.73 -0.47 -5.79
N GLU A 75 -4.80 -1.36 -5.48
CA GLU A 75 -5.04 -2.81 -5.53
C GLU A 75 -6.11 -3.25 -4.52
N LEU A 76 -6.15 -2.65 -3.34
CA LEU A 76 -7.21 -2.89 -2.36
C LEU A 76 -8.59 -2.41 -2.87
N ARG A 77 -8.64 -1.29 -3.61
CA ARG A 77 -9.88 -0.84 -4.28
C ARG A 77 -10.26 -1.75 -5.45
N ARG A 78 -9.29 -2.25 -6.23
CA ARG A 78 -9.50 -3.33 -7.22
C ARG A 78 -10.03 -4.59 -6.55
N ALA A 79 -9.58 -4.92 -5.36
CA ALA A 79 -10.11 -6.05 -4.61
C ALA A 79 -11.57 -5.86 -4.17
N GLY A 80 -12.10 -4.62 -4.21
CA GLY A 80 -13.50 -4.28 -3.90
C GLY A 80 -13.71 -3.60 -2.55
N PHE A 81 -12.64 -3.15 -1.89
CA PHE A 81 -12.76 -2.31 -0.70
C PHE A 81 -13.19 -0.88 -1.07
N ASP A 82 -13.87 -0.22 -0.13
CA ASP A 82 -14.43 1.11 -0.35
C ASP A 82 -13.31 2.15 -0.58
N ALA A 83 -13.52 3.03 -1.56
CA ALA A 83 -12.49 3.95 -2.02
C ALA A 83 -12.06 4.98 -0.97
N ASP A 84 -12.97 5.38 -0.08
CA ASP A 84 -12.71 6.33 1.00
C ASP A 84 -12.30 5.63 2.30
N ALA A 85 -12.55 4.31 2.44
CA ALA A 85 -12.09 3.52 3.59
C ALA A 85 -10.62 3.12 3.50
N VAL A 86 -10.06 3.02 2.29
CA VAL A 86 -8.64 2.71 2.05
C VAL A 86 -7.85 4.00 1.85
N TRP A 87 -6.80 4.19 2.65
CA TRP A 87 -5.89 5.34 2.59
C TRP A 87 -4.48 4.88 2.17
N PRO A 88 -3.73 5.69 1.39
CA PRO A 88 -4.07 7.04 0.94
C PRO A 88 -5.13 7.03 -0.16
N ARG A 89 -6.06 7.99 -0.12
CA ARG A 89 -7.07 8.24 -1.16
C ARG A 89 -6.41 8.72 -2.45
N ALA A 90 -7.05 8.45 -3.58
CA ALA A 90 -6.59 8.93 -4.89
C ALA A 90 -6.71 10.46 -5.05
N VAL A 91 -7.55 11.10 -4.24
CA VAL A 91 -7.80 12.55 -4.24
C VAL A 91 -7.74 13.07 -2.81
N HIS A 92 -7.44 14.36 -2.63
CA HIS A 92 -7.44 14.98 -1.31
C HIS A 92 -8.83 14.95 -0.64
N PRO A 93 -8.85 14.91 0.70
CA PRO A 93 -7.71 14.61 1.58
C PRO A 93 -7.28 13.13 1.46
N ARG A 94 -6.00 12.83 1.70
CA ARG A 94 -5.46 11.46 1.58
C ARG A 94 -6.04 10.52 2.65
N VAL A 95 -6.35 11.05 3.82
CA VAL A 95 -7.12 10.36 4.87
C VAL A 95 -8.48 11.02 5.02
N LEU A 96 -9.55 10.25 4.82
CA LEU A 96 -10.93 10.67 5.06
C LEU A 96 -11.65 9.64 5.92
N PRO A 97 -11.91 9.93 7.21
CA PRO A 97 -12.70 9.05 8.06
C PRO A 97 -14.03 8.64 7.41
N ALA A 98 -14.36 7.35 7.49
CA ALA A 98 -15.58 6.79 6.88
C ALA A 98 -16.87 7.50 7.36
N SER A 99 -16.88 8.01 8.59
CA SER A 99 -18.01 8.81 9.12
C SER A 99 -18.22 10.11 8.32
N ILE A 100 -17.16 10.76 7.87
CA ILE A 100 -17.23 11.97 7.03
C ILE A 100 -17.64 11.60 5.61
N ALA A 101 -17.08 10.53 5.03
CA ALA A 101 -17.50 10.04 3.71
C ALA A 101 -19.00 9.68 3.67
N ASN A 102 -19.49 8.95 4.69
CA ASN A 102 -20.91 8.62 4.83
C ASN A 102 -21.80 9.87 4.97
N LEU A 103 -21.34 10.86 5.74
CA LEU A 103 -22.04 12.14 5.85
C LEU A 103 -22.16 12.80 4.46
N LEU A 104 -21.05 12.94 3.72
CA LEU A 104 -21.03 13.50 2.36
C LEU A 104 -22.01 12.77 1.43
N GLY A 105 -22.01 11.44 1.46
CA GLY A 105 -22.93 10.61 0.69
C GLY A 105 -24.41 10.85 1.02
N SER A 106 -24.72 11.22 2.27
CA SER A 106 -26.10 11.51 2.70
C SER A 106 -26.59 12.93 2.38
N LEU A 107 -25.69 13.88 2.10
CA LEU A 107 -26.05 15.28 1.87
C LEU A 107 -26.76 15.50 0.52
N PRO A 108 -27.65 16.50 0.42
CA PRO A 108 -28.17 16.98 -0.86
C PRO A 108 -27.04 17.40 -1.81
N GLN A 109 -27.24 17.21 -3.12
CA GLN A 109 -26.18 17.40 -4.13
C GLN A 109 -25.47 18.75 -4.04
N LYS A 110 -26.22 19.84 -3.81
CA LYS A 110 -25.64 21.19 -3.70
C LYS A 110 -24.72 21.34 -2.49
N GLU A 111 -25.10 20.77 -1.36
CA GLU A 111 -24.32 20.81 -0.12
C GLU A 111 -23.09 19.90 -0.22
N ARG A 112 -23.26 18.69 -0.77
CA ARG A 112 -22.17 17.76 -1.04
C ARG A 112 -21.10 18.41 -1.91
N VAL A 113 -21.47 18.98 -3.06
CA VAL A 113 -20.52 19.62 -3.98
C VAL A 113 -19.79 20.79 -3.28
N ALA A 114 -20.50 21.59 -2.48
CA ALA A 114 -19.88 22.69 -1.75
C ALA A 114 -18.87 22.20 -0.70
N LEU A 115 -19.17 21.12 0.01
CA LEU A 115 -18.28 20.56 1.04
C LEU A 115 -17.10 19.79 0.41
N ASP A 116 -17.33 19.01 -0.66
CA ASP A 116 -16.27 18.36 -1.43
C ASP A 116 -15.27 19.38 -1.96
N ASN A 117 -15.74 20.51 -2.50
CA ASN A 117 -14.87 21.59 -2.96
C ASN A 117 -14.06 22.22 -1.82
N ARG A 118 -14.54 22.19 -0.58
CA ARG A 118 -13.78 22.67 0.58
C ARG A 118 -12.74 21.64 1.04
N LEU A 119 -13.12 20.37 1.03
CA LEU A 119 -12.25 19.25 1.38
C LEU A 119 -11.11 19.08 0.40
N LYS A 120 -11.36 19.27 -0.91
CA LYS A 120 -10.32 19.17 -1.95
C LYS A 120 -9.37 20.37 -1.98
N LYS A 121 -9.80 21.54 -1.52
CA LYS A 121 -8.99 22.78 -1.50
C LYS A 121 -8.03 22.88 -0.32
N ARG A 122 -8.13 21.98 0.66
CA ARG A 122 -7.23 21.93 1.80
C ARG A 122 -6.58 20.56 1.81
N GLU A 123 -5.27 20.51 1.98
CA GLU A 123 -4.54 19.24 2.14
C GLU A 123 -5.12 18.41 3.29
N ALA A 124 -5.38 19.09 4.42
CA ALA A 124 -6.03 18.53 5.60
C ALA A 124 -6.92 19.57 6.32
N ILE A 125 -7.95 19.06 7.01
CA ILE A 125 -8.75 19.82 7.98
C ILE A 125 -8.39 19.27 9.35
N SER A 126 -7.70 20.08 10.16
CA SER A 126 -7.28 19.72 11.52
C SER A 126 -8.42 19.07 12.32
N GLY A 127 -8.13 17.89 12.90
CA GLY A 127 -9.08 17.11 13.69
C GLY A 127 -10.15 16.35 12.89
N ALA A 128 -10.19 16.48 11.57
CA ALA A 128 -11.19 15.83 10.71
C ALA A 128 -10.56 14.97 9.59
N THR A 129 -9.48 15.43 8.97
CA THR A 129 -8.79 14.75 7.87
C THR A 129 -7.28 14.95 7.99
N ALA A 130 -6.47 14.16 7.29
CA ALA A 130 -5.00 14.23 7.37
C ALA A 130 -4.33 13.97 6.01
N SER A 131 -3.08 14.44 5.88
CA SER A 131 -2.15 14.15 4.77
C SER A 131 -1.61 12.71 4.87
N SER A 132 -1.28 12.26 6.09
CA SER A 132 -0.80 10.90 6.40
C SER A 132 -1.68 10.18 7.42
N ALA A 133 -1.60 8.85 7.45
CA ALA A 133 -2.35 8.02 8.39
C ALA A 133 -1.51 7.72 9.63
N SER A 134 -1.75 8.47 10.71
CA SER A 134 -1.17 8.18 12.03
C SER A 134 -2.10 7.32 12.86
N ILE A 135 -1.59 6.21 13.39
CA ILE A 135 -2.33 5.30 14.25
C ILE A 135 -1.58 5.06 15.54
N LEU A 136 -2.32 4.91 16.63
CA LEU A 136 -1.73 4.64 17.92
C LEU A 136 -1.20 3.19 17.92
N GLY A 137 0.12 3.01 17.97
CA GLY A 137 0.79 1.73 18.29
C GLY A 137 0.85 1.52 19.81
N LYS A 138 1.47 0.48 20.34
CA LYS A 138 1.51 0.13 21.78
C LYS A 138 1.65 1.31 22.75
N ASN A 139 2.60 2.21 22.51
CA ASN A 139 2.94 3.29 23.46
C ASN A 139 2.92 4.70 22.84
N TYR A 140 3.08 4.80 21.52
CA TYR A 140 3.17 6.06 20.80
C TYR A 140 2.50 5.93 19.42
N LEU A 141 2.28 7.06 18.78
CA LEU A 141 1.71 7.10 17.43
C LEU A 141 2.74 6.56 16.43
N LYS A 142 2.22 5.91 15.40
CA LYS A 142 2.98 5.35 14.29
C LYS A 142 2.33 5.83 13.00
N GLN A 143 3.15 6.36 12.10
CA GLN A 143 2.70 6.59 10.73
C GLN A 143 2.66 5.21 10.04
N VAL A 144 1.58 4.97 9.28
CA VAL A 144 1.40 3.74 8.52
C VAL A 144 1.01 4.13 7.11
N ASP A 145 1.72 3.55 6.15
CA ASP A 145 1.69 4.00 4.75
C ASP A 145 0.36 3.70 4.08
N VAL A 146 -0.18 2.48 4.29
CA VAL A 146 -1.51 2.10 3.79
C VAL A 146 -2.38 1.56 4.91
N VAL A 147 -3.53 2.21 5.10
CA VAL A 147 -4.45 1.94 6.21
C VAL A 147 -5.86 1.74 5.72
N MET A 148 -6.57 0.79 6.32
CA MET A 148 -8.02 0.72 6.30
C MET A 148 -8.56 0.62 7.72
N SER A 149 -9.52 1.47 8.05
CA SER A 149 -10.10 1.53 9.39
C SER A 149 -11.57 1.91 9.34
N ASN A 150 -12.34 1.37 10.27
CA ASN A 150 -13.75 1.66 10.43
C ASN A 150 -14.09 1.90 11.91
N TRP A 151 -15.07 2.77 12.17
CA TRP A 151 -15.53 3.02 13.53
C TRP A 151 -15.96 1.76 14.30
N ILE A 152 -16.54 0.78 13.60
CA ILE A 152 -17.11 -0.43 14.20
C ILE A 152 -16.03 -1.46 14.55
N THR A 153 -15.04 -1.63 13.68
CA THR A 153 -14.02 -2.69 13.77
C THR A 153 -12.68 -2.18 14.26
N GLY A 154 -12.48 -0.86 14.27
CA GLY A 154 -11.16 -0.25 14.44
C GLY A 154 -10.31 -0.43 13.18
N PRO A 155 -8.99 -0.47 13.33
CA PRO A 155 -8.07 -0.73 12.23
C PRO A 155 -8.20 -2.16 11.71
N GLU A 156 -8.45 -2.29 10.42
CA GLU A 156 -8.67 -3.59 9.75
C GLU A 156 -7.43 -4.04 8.97
N LEU A 157 -6.67 -3.08 8.43
CA LEU A 157 -5.46 -3.32 7.65
C LEU A 157 -4.45 -2.21 7.87
N LEU A 158 -3.20 -2.60 8.10
CA LEU A 158 -2.03 -1.73 8.28
C LEU A 158 -0.89 -2.32 7.46
N ILE A 159 -0.45 -1.62 6.42
CA ILE A 159 0.68 -2.04 5.60
C ILE A 159 1.75 -0.95 5.70
N SER A 160 2.93 -1.36 6.11
CA SER A 160 4.13 -0.54 6.04
C SER A 160 4.85 -0.81 4.74
N THR A 161 5.36 0.24 4.11
CA THR A 161 6.16 0.15 2.89
C THR A 161 7.55 0.71 3.15
N LYS A 162 8.56 0.14 2.49
CA LYS A 162 9.91 0.71 2.48
C LYS A 162 10.50 0.50 1.10
N ARG A 163 11.44 1.37 0.72
CA ARG A 163 12.15 1.31 -0.55
C ARG A 163 13.65 1.49 -0.35
N MET A 164 14.45 0.82 -1.18
CA MET A 164 15.89 0.94 -1.21
C MET A 164 16.41 0.88 -2.66
N ASP A 165 16.95 1.99 -3.13
CA ASP A 165 17.55 2.13 -4.45
C ASP A 165 19.09 2.11 -4.45
N SER A 166 19.75 2.31 -3.30
CA SER A 166 21.20 2.38 -3.18
C SER A 166 21.70 2.12 -1.75
N SER A 167 23.01 2.27 -1.50
CA SER A 167 23.61 2.15 -0.15
C SER A 167 23.28 0.84 0.58
N PHE A 168 23.06 -0.24 -0.18
CA PHE A 168 22.59 -1.54 0.30
C PHE A 168 23.40 -2.04 1.50
N GLY A 169 24.73 -1.86 1.43
CA GLY A 169 25.65 -2.33 2.44
C GLY A 169 25.53 -1.69 3.83
N LYS A 170 25.05 -0.46 3.92
CA LYS A 170 24.91 0.25 5.21
C LYS A 170 23.49 0.16 5.75
N ASN A 171 22.50 0.13 4.85
CA ASN A 171 21.11 0.41 5.22
C ASN A 171 20.26 -0.87 5.35
N ALA A 172 20.61 -1.97 4.68
CA ALA A 172 19.77 -3.18 4.64
C ALA A 172 19.46 -3.75 6.03
N ALA A 173 20.47 -3.88 6.90
CA ALA A 173 20.27 -4.44 8.24
C ALA A 173 19.39 -3.56 9.12
N ASN A 174 19.67 -2.26 9.14
CA ASN A 174 18.90 -1.29 9.92
C ASN A 174 17.43 -1.27 9.48
N ARG A 175 17.16 -1.30 8.16
CA ARG A 175 15.78 -1.31 7.64
C ARG A 175 15.00 -2.55 8.04
N VAL A 176 15.65 -3.72 8.05
CA VAL A 176 15.00 -4.95 8.51
C VAL A 176 14.71 -4.87 10.01
N GLU A 177 15.67 -4.45 10.83
CA GLU A 177 15.47 -4.35 12.28
C GLU A 177 14.39 -3.32 12.67
N GLU A 178 14.33 -2.19 11.97
CA GLU A 178 13.26 -1.20 12.09
C GLU A 178 11.89 -1.83 11.83
N SER A 179 11.76 -2.61 10.76
CA SER A 179 10.50 -3.29 10.41
C SER A 179 10.04 -4.31 11.46
N TYR A 180 10.98 -4.97 12.17
CA TYR A 180 10.65 -5.81 13.33
C TYR A 180 10.11 -4.97 14.48
N GLY A 181 10.73 -3.83 14.78
CA GLY A 181 10.27 -2.92 15.83
C GLY A 181 8.86 -2.40 15.57
N ASP A 182 8.60 -1.96 14.35
CA ASP A 182 7.31 -1.41 13.93
C ASP A 182 6.19 -2.42 14.07
N VAL A 183 6.39 -3.64 13.58
CA VAL A 183 5.34 -4.64 13.62
C VAL A 183 4.99 -5.08 15.03
N LYS A 184 5.98 -5.21 15.93
CA LYS A 184 5.69 -5.53 17.34
C LYS A 184 4.89 -4.41 17.99
N ASN A 185 5.18 -3.15 17.64
CA ASN A 185 4.48 -1.99 18.17
C ASN A 185 3.00 -1.97 17.72
N LEU A 186 2.75 -2.16 16.43
CA LEU A 186 1.40 -2.20 15.87
C LEU A 186 0.63 -3.43 16.35
N ARG A 187 1.23 -4.62 16.33
CA ARG A 187 0.57 -5.89 16.67
C ARG A 187 0.13 -5.98 18.12
N LEU A 188 0.92 -5.41 19.05
CA LEU A 188 0.55 -5.40 20.47
C LEU A 188 -0.67 -4.53 20.76
N ARG A 189 -1.00 -3.56 19.89
CA ARG A 189 -2.22 -2.74 20.03
C ARG A 189 -3.36 -3.22 19.13
N HIS A 190 -3.07 -3.68 17.92
CA HIS A 190 -4.06 -4.06 16.90
C HIS A 190 -3.92 -5.54 16.48
N PRO A 191 -4.17 -6.51 17.39
CA PRO A 191 -3.96 -7.93 17.09
C PRO A 191 -4.92 -8.50 16.03
N MET A 192 -6.04 -7.82 15.77
CA MET A 192 -7.05 -8.22 14.79
C MET A 192 -6.81 -7.61 13.39
N ALA A 193 -5.96 -6.59 13.28
CA ALA A 193 -5.66 -5.97 12.00
C ALA A 193 -4.82 -6.90 11.13
N ALA A 194 -5.07 -6.89 9.82
CA ALA A 194 -4.15 -7.47 8.86
C ALA A 194 -2.91 -6.57 8.79
N LEU A 195 -1.76 -7.11 9.15
CA LEU A 195 -0.47 -6.42 9.14
C LEU A 195 0.39 -6.93 7.98
N GLY A 196 0.83 -6.04 7.10
CA GLY A 196 1.68 -6.38 5.96
C GLY A 196 2.92 -5.50 5.88
N PHE A 197 3.97 -6.00 5.23
CA PHE A 197 5.17 -5.24 4.89
C PHE A 197 5.49 -5.37 3.41
N PHE A 198 5.66 -4.25 2.72
CA PHE A 198 5.96 -4.22 1.29
C PHE A 198 7.32 -3.56 1.04
N TYR A 199 8.29 -4.30 0.52
CA TYR A 199 9.65 -3.82 0.33
C TYR A 199 9.97 -3.66 -1.16
N GLY A 200 10.30 -2.44 -1.59
CA GLY A 200 10.84 -2.16 -2.92
C GLY A 200 12.36 -2.17 -2.92
N LEU A 201 12.98 -2.91 -3.83
CA LEU A 201 14.43 -3.06 -3.91
C LEU A 201 14.92 -2.88 -5.35
N ARG A 202 15.92 -2.04 -5.57
CA ARG A 202 16.49 -1.87 -6.91
C ARG A 202 17.29 -3.09 -7.36
N SER A 203 17.11 -3.46 -8.62
CA SER A 203 17.73 -4.61 -9.29
C SER A 203 19.26 -4.64 -9.18
N THR A 204 19.93 -3.49 -9.12
CA THR A 204 21.41 -3.42 -9.10
C THR A 204 22.05 -4.04 -7.87
N ILE A 205 21.31 -4.29 -6.78
CA ILE A 205 21.83 -5.03 -5.63
C ILE A 205 22.37 -6.42 -6.02
N PHE A 206 21.75 -7.09 -7.01
CA PHE A 206 22.18 -8.42 -7.43
C PHE A 206 23.54 -8.42 -8.14
N GLU A 207 24.00 -7.27 -8.62
CA GLU A 207 25.29 -7.10 -9.27
C GLU A 207 26.31 -6.47 -8.32
N GLU A 208 25.89 -5.46 -7.56
CA GLU A 208 26.76 -4.69 -6.67
C GLU A 208 27.06 -5.42 -5.34
N GLU A 209 26.06 -6.10 -4.77
CA GLU A 209 26.11 -6.66 -3.41
C GLU A 209 25.30 -7.99 -3.32
N PRO A 210 25.65 -9.03 -4.11
CA PRO A 210 24.84 -10.26 -4.26
C PRO A 210 24.60 -11.02 -2.95
N ASP A 211 25.64 -11.15 -2.10
CA ASP A 211 25.53 -11.82 -0.80
C ASP A 211 24.51 -11.12 0.12
N LYS A 212 24.41 -9.78 0.02
CA LYS A 212 23.43 -8.99 0.79
C LYS A 212 22.03 -9.13 0.22
N ALA A 213 21.89 -9.28 -1.09
CA ALA A 213 20.59 -9.56 -1.71
C ALA A 213 20.03 -10.90 -1.20
N GLU A 214 20.83 -11.97 -1.22
CA GLU A 214 20.43 -13.28 -0.70
C GLU A 214 20.07 -13.22 0.78
N TRP A 215 20.90 -12.55 1.58
CA TRP A 215 20.66 -12.36 3.01
C TRP A 215 19.39 -11.57 3.31
N LEU A 216 19.15 -10.47 2.58
CA LEU A 216 17.95 -9.65 2.75
C LEU A 216 16.68 -10.43 2.38
N ILE A 217 16.71 -11.18 1.27
CA ILE A 217 15.60 -12.04 0.85
C ILE A 217 15.27 -13.06 1.94
N ASP A 218 16.27 -13.75 2.48
CA ASP A 218 16.09 -14.72 3.57
C ASP A 218 15.48 -14.09 4.82
N LEU A 219 15.91 -12.88 5.21
CA LEU A 219 15.33 -12.19 6.36
C LEU A 219 13.89 -11.73 6.14
N LEU A 220 13.55 -11.22 4.95
CA LEU A 220 12.19 -10.84 4.62
C LEU A 220 11.24 -12.05 4.61
N GLN A 221 11.71 -13.22 4.16
CA GLN A 221 10.94 -14.46 4.26
C GLN A 221 10.63 -14.82 5.71
N LYS A 222 11.65 -14.76 6.58
CA LYS A 222 11.49 -15.06 8.02
C LYS A 222 10.53 -14.08 8.69
N LEU A 223 10.66 -12.79 8.40
CA LEU A 223 9.79 -11.73 8.91
C LEU A 223 8.31 -11.98 8.61
N GLY A 224 7.99 -12.57 7.45
CA GLY A 224 6.62 -12.92 7.07
C GLY A 224 6.12 -14.28 7.58
N GLN A 225 6.98 -15.07 8.21
CA GLN A 225 6.64 -16.40 8.77
C GLN A 225 6.50 -16.38 10.29
N GLU A 226 7.01 -15.36 10.97
CA GLU A 226 6.90 -15.22 12.41
C GLU A 226 5.45 -14.94 12.85
N ASP A 227 4.96 -15.77 13.76
CA ASP A 227 3.57 -15.72 14.25
C ASP A 227 3.20 -14.38 14.86
N ASP A 228 4.14 -13.65 15.45
CA ASP A 228 3.94 -12.37 16.13
C ASP A 228 4.58 -11.18 15.38
N ALA A 229 4.88 -11.34 14.09
CA ALA A 229 5.36 -10.27 13.20
C ALA A 229 4.28 -9.90 12.16
N TYR A 230 4.67 -9.73 10.88
CA TYR A 230 3.73 -9.43 9.80
C TYR A 230 3.01 -10.71 9.36
N HIS A 231 1.77 -10.56 8.90
CA HIS A 231 1.02 -11.70 8.37
C HIS A 231 1.43 -12.06 6.94
N SER A 232 1.99 -11.09 6.21
CA SER A 232 2.57 -11.29 4.88
C SER A 232 3.61 -10.23 4.60
N VAL A 233 4.66 -10.62 3.87
CA VAL A 233 5.71 -9.72 3.39
C VAL A 233 5.82 -9.85 1.87
N ALA A 234 6.03 -8.73 1.18
CA ALA A 234 6.31 -8.70 -0.26
C ALA A 234 7.68 -8.07 -0.53
N LEU A 235 8.33 -8.55 -1.60
CA LEU A 235 9.53 -7.95 -2.16
C LEU A 235 9.29 -7.67 -3.65
N LEU A 236 9.39 -6.40 -4.03
CA LEU A 236 9.32 -5.94 -5.41
C LEU A 236 10.72 -5.55 -5.88
N VAL A 237 11.31 -6.34 -6.78
CA VAL A 237 12.56 -5.92 -7.46
C VAL A 237 12.23 -5.01 -8.62
N ILE A 238 12.74 -3.79 -8.57
CA ILE A 238 12.48 -2.73 -9.54
C ILE A 238 13.73 -2.53 -10.41
N ASP A 239 13.53 -2.51 -11.71
CA ASP A 239 14.56 -2.21 -12.70
C ASP A 239 14.15 -1.02 -13.57
N TYR A 240 15.06 -0.08 -13.80
CA TYR A 240 14.81 1.06 -14.68
C TYR A 240 16.12 1.56 -15.30
N ASP A 241 16.04 1.98 -16.56
CA ASP A 241 17.17 2.42 -17.35
C ASP A 241 17.68 3.80 -16.89
N GLY A 242 18.99 3.90 -16.60
CA GLY A 242 19.77 5.14 -16.60
C GLY A 242 19.50 6.18 -15.49
N GLY A 243 18.33 6.19 -14.86
CA GLY A 243 18.03 7.08 -13.74
C GLY A 243 18.47 6.44 -12.44
N LYS A 244 19.66 6.76 -11.90
CA LYS A 244 19.84 6.57 -10.45
C LYS A 244 18.87 7.55 -9.77
N PRO A 245 17.94 7.10 -8.92
CA PRO A 245 17.25 8.01 -8.02
C PRO A 245 18.32 8.74 -7.20
N ALA A 246 17.98 9.90 -6.63
CA ALA A 246 18.89 10.49 -5.66
C ALA A 246 19.22 9.43 -4.59
N PRO A 247 20.46 9.40 -4.07
CA PRO A 247 20.86 8.38 -3.10
C PRO A 247 19.80 8.25 -2.01
N ASP A 248 19.52 7.01 -1.61
CA ASP A 248 18.62 6.76 -0.49
C ASP A 248 19.14 7.60 0.66
N ASP A 249 18.27 8.47 1.19
CA ASP A 249 18.51 9.00 2.51
C ASP A 249 18.72 7.78 3.41
N PRO A 250 19.83 7.69 4.19
CA PRO A 250 19.96 6.67 5.22
C PRO A 250 18.72 6.52 6.09
N GLY A 251 17.81 7.49 6.08
CA GLY A 251 16.74 7.58 7.04
C GLY A 251 17.47 7.80 8.34
N ASP A 252 17.77 9.05 8.65
CA ASP A 252 17.88 9.38 10.07
C ASP A 252 16.55 8.93 10.65
N GLY A 253 16.54 7.71 11.24
CA GLY A 253 15.34 6.95 11.51
C GLY A 253 14.29 7.88 12.09
N GLU A 254 13.10 7.88 11.48
CA GLU A 254 12.00 8.80 11.77
C GLU A 254 12.07 9.19 13.24
N ASP A 255 12.33 10.49 13.53
CA ASP A 255 12.60 10.92 14.90
C ASP A 255 11.49 10.37 15.79
N ALA A 256 11.83 9.45 16.69
CA ALA A 256 10.85 8.76 17.51
C ALA A 256 10.00 9.75 18.34
N LEU A 257 10.49 10.97 18.55
CA LEU A 257 9.75 12.07 19.16
C LEU A 257 8.79 12.76 18.18
N ALA A 258 9.15 12.89 16.90
CA ALA A 258 8.27 13.37 15.83
C ALA A 258 7.16 12.35 15.53
N GLU A 259 7.50 11.06 15.38
CA GLU A 259 6.50 9.97 15.26
C GLU A 259 5.51 9.97 16.43
N ALA A 260 6.01 10.22 17.65
CA ALA A 260 5.21 10.28 18.86
C ALA A 260 4.42 11.59 19.03
N GLN A 261 4.52 12.52 18.08
CA GLN A 261 3.91 13.86 18.12
C GLN A 261 4.27 14.66 19.38
N LEU A 262 5.48 14.45 19.92
CA LEU A 262 6.00 15.15 21.11
C LEU A 262 6.74 16.44 20.76
N VAL A 263 7.07 16.61 19.49
CA VAL A 263 7.54 17.86 18.90
C VAL A 263 6.51 18.26 17.85
N ASP A 264 6.16 19.56 17.78
CA ASP A 264 5.43 20.08 16.62
C ASP A 264 6.38 19.85 15.44
N ASP A 265 6.08 18.84 14.64
CA ASP A 265 6.77 18.63 13.38
C ASP A 265 6.27 19.73 12.44
N SER A 266 6.82 20.93 12.63
CA SER A 266 6.72 22.02 11.67
C SER A 266 7.78 21.85 10.59
N THR A 267 8.15 20.61 10.25
CA THR A 267 8.36 20.35 8.83
C THR A 267 7.02 20.74 8.20
N GLU A 268 7.01 21.86 7.49
CA GLU A 268 5.96 22.13 6.53
C GLU A 268 5.72 20.79 5.84
N ASP A 269 4.51 20.19 5.98
CA ASP A 269 4.11 19.03 5.19
C ASP A 269 4.63 19.36 3.79
N ILE A 270 5.70 18.69 3.33
CA ILE A 270 6.27 19.02 2.03
C ILE A 270 5.07 18.91 1.10
N ASP A 271 4.81 19.95 0.32
CA ASP A 271 3.69 19.98 -0.60
C ASP A 271 3.99 19.02 -1.76
N GLU A 272 4.07 17.72 -1.45
CA GLU A 272 4.16 16.59 -2.37
C GLU A 272 2.95 16.62 -3.33
N SER A 273 1.87 17.32 -2.94
CA SER A 273 0.68 17.62 -3.72
C SER A 273 0.89 18.66 -4.83
N ALA A 274 1.66 19.72 -4.62
CA ALA A 274 2.00 20.67 -5.69
C ALA A 274 2.84 19.99 -6.77
N GLU A 275 3.73 19.07 -6.39
CA GLU A 275 4.48 18.28 -7.37
C GLU A 275 3.59 17.29 -8.15
N LEU A 276 2.53 16.76 -7.53
CA LEU A 276 1.57 15.84 -8.18
C LEU A 276 0.43 16.54 -8.96
N GLU A 277 0.00 17.75 -8.59
CA GLU A 277 -0.95 18.54 -9.41
C GLU A 277 -0.33 18.95 -10.75
N VAL A 278 1.00 19.07 -10.81
CA VAL A 278 1.78 19.34 -12.04
C VAL A 278 1.79 18.12 -13.01
N VAL A 279 1.35 16.94 -12.56
CA VAL A 279 1.41 15.66 -13.33
C VAL A 279 0.19 15.45 -14.23
N GLN A 280 -0.88 16.25 -14.13
CA GLN A 280 -2.13 16.00 -14.88
C GLN A 280 -1.95 16.02 -16.41
N ASP A 281 -0.93 16.73 -16.91
CA ASP A 281 -0.62 16.86 -18.34
C ASP A 281 0.65 16.09 -18.77
N LEU A 282 1.16 15.17 -17.94
CA LEU A 282 2.35 14.40 -18.30
C LEU A 282 2.07 13.44 -19.47
N PRO A 283 2.93 13.40 -20.52
CA PRO A 283 2.80 12.42 -21.58
C PRO A 283 3.16 11.04 -21.03
N LEU A 284 2.14 10.21 -20.75
CA LEU A 284 2.34 8.86 -20.19
C LEU A 284 3.26 8.00 -21.08
N GLU A 285 3.26 8.24 -22.39
CA GLU A 285 4.12 7.55 -23.37
C GLU A 285 5.60 7.93 -23.25
N SER A 286 5.94 9.07 -22.62
CA SER A 286 7.32 9.51 -22.42
C SER A 286 7.90 9.16 -21.06
N LEU A 287 7.15 8.44 -20.21
CA LEU A 287 7.65 8.03 -18.91
C LEU A 287 8.83 7.06 -19.07
N PRO A 288 9.87 7.16 -18.22
CA PRO A 288 10.95 6.20 -18.17
C PRO A 288 10.42 4.78 -17.99
N ARG A 289 11.08 3.83 -18.67
CA ARG A 289 10.72 2.42 -18.59
C ARG A 289 11.06 1.87 -17.20
N VAL A 290 10.08 1.21 -16.60
CA VAL A 290 10.22 0.46 -15.35
C VAL A 290 9.85 -0.99 -15.62
N GLU A 291 10.68 -1.92 -15.16
CA GLU A 291 10.45 -3.35 -15.22
C GLU A 291 10.60 -3.98 -13.83
N PHE A 292 10.12 -5.22 -13.69
CA PHE A 292 10.18 -5.95 -12.43
C PHE A 292 10.83 -7.32 -12.61
N ALA A 293 11.89 -7.59 -11.85
CA ALA A 293 12.60 -8.88 -11.89
C ALA A 293 11.99 -9.87 -10.87
N GLN A 294 10.70 -10.17 -11.03
CA GLN A 294 9.94 -11.02 -10.11
C GLN A 294 10.33 -12.50 -10.17
N ASP A 295 10.98 -12.94 -11.26
CA ASP A 295 11.55 -14.28 -11.42
C ASP A 295 12.67 -14.58 -10.42
N ARG A 296 13.32 -13.54 -9.87
CA ARG A 296 14.36 -13.66 -8.85
C ARG A 296 13.82 -13.77 -7.43
N ILE A 297 12.52 -13.59 -7.24
CA ILE A 297 11.90 -13.50 -5.91
C ILE A 297 11.18 -14.80 -5.56
N PRO A 298 11.42 -15.37 -4.36
CA PRO A 298 10.76 -16.60 -3.96
C PRO A 298 9.23 -16.41 -3.89
N PRO A 299 8.44 -17.47 -4.14
CA PRO A 299 6.98 -17.36 -4.17
C PRO A 299 6.38 -16.67 -2.94
N SER A 300 6.91 -16.95 -1.75
CA SER A 300 6.44 -16.41 -0.47
C SER A 300 6.55 -14.89 -0.33
N LEU A 301 7.34 -14.23 -1.18
CA LEU A 301 7.53 -12.77 -1.19
C LEU A 301 6.88 -12.10 -2.41
N GLN A 302 6.14 -12.85 -3.23
CA GLN A 302 5.53 -12.31 -4.44
C GLN A 302 4.40 -11.32 -4.09
N PRO A 303 4.32 -10.15 -4.76
CA PRO A 303 3.24 -9.18 -4.55
C PRO A 303 1.83 -9.77 -4.70
N SER A 304 1.65 -10.74 -5.60
CA SER A 304 0.38 -11.45 -5.79
C SER A 304 -0.06 -12.23 -4.55
N GLN A 305 0.87 -12.96 -3.91
CA GLN A 305 0.58 -13.69 -2.68
C GLN A 305 0.31 -12.74 -1.52
N PHE A 306 1.09 -11.67 -1.43
CA PHE A 306 0.90 -10.63 -0.42
C PHE A 306 -0.47 -9.99 -0.48
N LEU A 307 -0.86 -9.44 -1.64
CA LEU A 307 -2.16 -8.79 -1.80
C LEU A 307 -3.32 -9.76 -1.54
N ALA A 308 -3.19 -11.01 -2.01
CA ALA A 308 -4.18 -12.04 -1.72
C ALA A 308 -4.31 -12.31 -0.21
N ALA A 309 -3.19 -12.47 0.50
CA ALA A 309 -3.16 -12.73 1.93
C ALA A 309 -3.77 -11.57 2.72
N MET A 310 -3.43 -10.32 2.37
CA MET A 310 -3.95 -9.12 3.02
C MET A 310 -5.46 -8.99 2.86
N VAL A 311 -5.97 -9.14 1.63
CA VAL A 311 -7.42 -9.07 1.36
C VAL A 311 -8.15 -10.20 2.09
N ASN A 312 -7.68 -11.44 1.97
CA ASN A 312 -8.34 -12.59 2.62
C ASN A 312 -8.39 -12.41 4.14
N ARG A 313 -7.30 -11.95 4.75
CA ARG A 313 -7.26 -11.77 6.20
C ARG A 313 -8.29 -10.77 6.70
N VAL A 314 -8.46 -9.63 6.02
CA VAL A 314 -9.53 -8.67 6.36
C VAL A 314 -10.91 -9.32 6.23
N LEU A 315 -11.15 -10.06 5.14
CA LEU A 315 -12.44 -10.71 4.91
C LEU A 315 -12.72 -11.84 5.92
N ASP A 316 -11.69 -12.49 6.44
CA ASP A 316 -11.81 -13.55 7.45
C ASP A 316 -12.03 -12.99 8.86
N THR A 317 -11.51 -11.81 9.17
CA THR A 317 -11.62 -11.18 10.51
C THR A 317 -12.80 -10.21 10.65
N THR A 318 -13.50 -9.91 9.56
CA THR A 318 -14.71 -9.06 9.56
C THR A 318 -15.98 -9.88 9.29
N PRO A 319 -17.16 -9.45 9.76
CA PRO A 319 -18.42 -10.13 9.47
C PRO A 319 -18.82 -9.99 7.99
N ILE A 320 -19.66 -10.92 7.52
CA ILE A 320 -20.17 -10.95 6.13
C ILE A 320 -20.93 -9.68 5.71
N THR A 321 -21.44 -8.93 6.68
CA THR A 321 -22.15 -7.67 6.45
C THR A 321 -21.24 -6.52 6.02
N LEU A 322 -19.93 -6.64 6.25
CA LEU A 322 -18.90 -5.69 5.82
C LEU A 322 -18.18 -6.14 4.55
N HIS A 323 -17.63 -5.17 3.81
CA HIS A 323 -16.86 -5.37 2.57
C HIS A 323 -17.56 -6.25 1.52
N LYS A 324 -18.87 -6.06 1.35
CA LYS A 324 -19.70 -6.90 0.46
C LYS A 324 -19.14 -6.98 -0.96
N GLU A 325 -18.70 -5.86 -1.53
CA GLU A 325 -18.15 -5.86 -2.89
C GLU A 325 -16.84 -6.64 -2.97
N ALA A 326 -15.93 -6.48 -2.01
CA ALA A 326 -14.71 -7.29 -1.95
C ALA A 326 -15.01 -8.79 -1.80
N ARG A 327 -15.98 -9.15 -0.96
CA ARG A 327 -16.44 -10.54 -0.84
C ARG A 327 -17.03 -11.06 -2.14
N ARG A 328 -17.83 -10.25 -2.85
CA ARG A 328 -18.39 -10.61 -4.15
C ARG A 328 -17.29 -10.84 -5.19
N ARG A 329 -16.31 -9.94 -5.29
CA ARG A 329 -15.15 -10.06 -6.20
C ARG A 329 -14.30 -11.29 -5.90
N ARG A 330 -14.11 -11.61 -4.61
CA ARG A 330 -13.42 -12.82 -4.13
C ARG A 330 -14.22 -14.11 -4.35
N GLY A 331 -15.51 -14.03 -4.69
CA GLY A 331 -16.39 -15.20 -4.86
C GLY A 331 -16.99 -15.75 -3.55
N LEU A 332 -16.99 -14.96 -2.48
CA LEU A 332 -17.57 -15.29 -1.17
C LEU A 332 -19.06 -14.94 -1.05
N LEU A 333 -19.61 -14.12 -1.96
CA LEU A 333 -21.04 -13.86 -2.08
C LEU A 333 -21.53 -14.37 -3.43
N HIS A 334 -22.45 -15.34 -3.41
CA HIS A 334 -23.19 -15.74 -4.59
C HIS A 334 -24.26 -14.68 -4.90
N GLY A 335 -24.30 -14.23 -6.16
CA GLY A 335 -25.44 -13.49 -6.70
C GLY A 335 -26.61 -14.41 -6.97
#